data_AF-A0A920V870-F1
#
_entry.id   AF-A0A920V870-F1
#
_cell.length_a   1.000
_cell.length_b   1.000
_cell.length_c   1.000
_cell.angle_alpha   90.00
_cell.angle_beta   90.00
_cell.angle_gamma   90.00
#
_symmetry.space_group_name_H-M   'P 1'
#
loop_
_entity.id
_entity.type
_entity.pdbx_description
1 polymer ?
#
loop_
_entity_poly.entity_id
_entity_poly.type
_entity_poly.pdbx_seq_one_letter_code
_entity_poly.pdbx_strand_id
1 'polypeptide(L)' 'MMPYRKEIQMVFQDPMVLLIRIKVGQMVAQGPIIHGEKQKKAFQKAKELLELVGLGPQAANRYPHEFSGGQRQRIGIAGL' A
#
# COMPACT_ATOMS: atom_id res chain seq x y z
N MET A 1 -22.15 -10.22 8.17
CA MET A 1 -20.84 -9.81 7.61
C MET A 1 -19.89 -9.64 8.79
N MET A 2 -18.77 -10.39 8.84
CA MET A 2 -17.97 -10.55 10.07
C MET A 2 -17.38 -9.23 10.61
N PRO A 3 -17.55 -8.91 11.91
CA PRO A 3 -17.20 -7.60 12.50
C PRO A 3 -15.69 -7.30 12.58
N TYR A 4 -14.82 -8.32 12.45
CA TYR A 4 -13.37 -8.19 12.71
C TYR A 4 -12.52 -7.71 11.52
N ARG A 5 -13.11 -7.39 10.37
CA ARG A 5 -12.34 -6.95 9.17
C ARG A 5 -11.52 -5.67 9.38
N LYS A 6 -11.85 -4.86 10.39
CA LYS A 6 -11.09 -3.65 10.74
C LYS A 6 -9.92 -3.91 11.70
N GLU A 7 -9.91 -5.07 12.35
CA GLU A 7 -8.93 -5.41 13.39
C GLU A 7 -7.88 -6.39 12.88
N ILE A 8 -8.20 -7.15 11.83
CA ILE A 8 -7.33 -8.19 11.28
C ILE A 8 -7.16 -7.96 9.79
N GLN A 9 -5.91 -7.73 9.37
CA GLN A 9 -5.52 -7.52 7.99
C GLN A 9 -4.79 -8.75 7.44
N MET A 10 -5.32 -9.37 6.38
CA MET A 10 -4.76 -10.60 5.80
C MET A 10 -3.61 -10.30 4.85
N VAL A 11 -2.46 -10.95 5.07
CA VAL A 11 -1.30 -10.90 4.16
C VAL A 11 -1.27 -12.15 3.29
N PHE A 12 -1.44 -12.00 1.98
CA PHE A 12 -1.29 -13.10 1.02
C PHE A 12 0.19 -13.35 0.69
N GLN A 13 0.56 -14.60 0.40
CA GLN A 13 1.94 -14.98 0.08
C GLN A 13 2.46 -14.37 -1.23
N ASP A 14 1.57 -14.12 -2.21
CA ASP A 14 1.91 -13.39 -3.45
C ASP A 14 0.87 -12.30 -3.76
N PRO A 15 0.95 -11.14 -3.09
CA PRO A 15 -0.06 -10.09 -3.19
C PRO A 15 0.06 -9.26 -4.48
N MET A 16 1.07 -9.48 -5.32
CA MET A 16 1.48 -8.53 -6.36
C MET A 16 0.97 -8.83 -7.77
N VAL A 17 0.45 -10.03 -8.04
CA VAL A 17 0.09 -10.44 -9.41
C VAL A 17 -1.02 -9.56 -10.03
N LEU A 18 -1.85 -8.91 -9.20
CA LEU A 18 -3.03 -8.15 -9.64
C LEU A 18 -2.84 -6.62 -9.77
N LEU A 19 -1.77 -6.04 -9.20
CA LEU A 19 -1.69 -4.58 -8.95
C LEU A 19 -0.57 -3.85 -9.73
N ILE A 20 -0.02 -4.48 -10.77
CA ILE A 20 1.16 -3.98 -11.51
C ILE A 20 0.88 -2.69 -12.31
N ARG A 21 -0.40 -2.35 -12.54
CA ARG A 21 -0.81 -1.27 -13.46
C ARG A 21 -0.97 0.11 -12.82
N ILE A 22 -0.89 0.22 -11.50
CA ILE A 22 -1.06 1.50 -10.78
C ILE A 22 0.19 1.86 -9.98
N LYS A 23 0.34 3.14 -9.64
CA LYS A 23 1.48 3.60 -8.84
C LYS A 23 1.39 3.07 -7.41
N VAL A 24 2.53 2.86 -6.78
CA VAL A 24 2.63 2.36 -5.40
C VAL A 24 1.87 3.27 -4.43
N GLY A 25 1.94 4.59 -4.59
CA GLY A 25 1.19 5.51 -3.74
C GLY A 25 -0.33 5.36 -3.86
N GLN A 26 -0.82 5.03 -5.05
CA GLN A 26 -2.24 4.73 -5.28
C GLN A 26 -2.64 3.42 -4.61
N MET A 27 -1.79 2.39 -4.71
CA MET A 27 -2.04 1.10 -4.05
C MET A 27 -2.16 1.26 -2.54
N VAL A 28 -1.17 1.91 -1.92
CA VAL A 28 -1.12 2.09 -0.46
C VAL A 28 -2.25 2.99 0.03
N ALA A 29 -2.67 3.98 -0.76
CA ALA A 29 -3.79 4.85 -0.41
C ALA A 29 -5.18 4.16 -0.48
N GLN A 30 -5.31 3.00 -1.13
CA GLN A 30 -6.60 2.29 -1.24
C GLN A 30 -7.20 1.94 0.13
N GLY A 31 -6.40 1.41 1.06
CA GLY A 31 -6.87 1.04 2.40
C GLY A 31 -7.54 2.22 3.13
N PRO A 32 -6.83 3.35 3.32
CA PRO A 32 -7.41 4.56 3.91
C PRO A 32 -8.65 5.08 3.17
N ILE A 33 -8.66 5.04 1.82
CA ILE A 33 -9.81 5.48 1.01
C ILE A 33 -11.03 4.59 1.27
N ILE A 34 -10.86 3.27 1.29
CA ILE A 34 -11.92 2.30 1.59
C ILE A 34 -12.48 2.51 3.00
N HIS A 35 -11.67 3.01 3.94
CA HIS A 35 -12.08 3.36 5.29
C HIS A 35 -12.66 4.77 5.44
N GLY A 36 -12.85 5.51 4.34
CA GLY A 36 -13.53 6.81 4.34
C GLY A 36 -12.60 8.02 4.43
N GLU A 37 -11.28 7.84 4.31
CA GLU A 37 -10.32 8.94 4.33
C GLU A 37 -10.35 9.72 2.99
N LYS A 38 -10.31 11.06 3.06
CA LYS A 38 -10.23 11.90 1.85
C LYS A 38 -8.96 11.58 1.05
N GLN A 39 -9.07 11.53 -0.28
CA GLN A 39 -7.94 11.19 -1.18
C GLN A 39 -6.63 11.90 -0.83
N LYS A 40 -6.64 13.23 -0.66
CA LYS A 40 -5.43 14.00 -0.34
C LYS A 40 -4.75 13.52 0.95
N LYS A 41 -5.54 13.19 1.97
CA LYS A 41 -5.06 12.71 3.27
C LYS A 41 -4.60 11.25 3.19
N ALA A 42 -5.31 10.41 2.44
CA ALA A 42 -4.92 9.04 2.16
C ALA A 42 -3.57 8.95 1.43
N PHE A 43 -3.33 9.80 0.44
CA PHE A 43 -2.04 9.88 -0.26
C PHE A 43 -0.89 10.38 0.62
N GLN A 44 -1.18 11.31 1.54
CA GLN A 44 -0.18 11.77 2.49
C GLN A 44 0.22 10.64 3.44
N LYS A 45 -0.78 9.93 3.97
CA LYS A 45 -0.58 8.75 4.83
C LYS A 45 0.15 7.62 4.08
N ALA A 46 -0.12 7.44 2.79
CA ALA A 46 0.60 6.47 1.97
C ALA A 46 2.10 6.78 1.87
N LYS A 47 2.49 8.05 1.78
CA LYS A 47 3.91 8.45 1.79
C LYS A 47 4.58 8.16 3.12
N GLU A 48 3.88 8.43 4.23
CA GLU A 48 4.35 8.13 5.58
C GLU A 48 4.53 6.61 5.78
N LEU A 49 3.58 5.79 5.31
CA LEU A 49 3.67 4.33 5.36
C LEU A 49 4.84 3.80 4.53
N LEU A 50 5.10 4.39 3.36
CA LEU A 50 6.25 4.02 2.52
C LEU A 50 7.59 4.39 3.16
N GLU A 51 7.63 5.49 3.91
CA GLU A 51 8.79 5.87 4.72
C GLU A 51 9.02 4.90 5.88
N LEU A 52 7.96 4.50 6.59
CA LEU A 52 8.03 3.50 7.66
C LEU A 52 8.57 2.14 7.20
N VAL A 53 8.26 1.71 5.98
CA VAL A 53 8.81 0.48 5.40
C VAL A 53 10.16 0.68 4.67
N GLY A 54 10.79 1.84 4.84
CA GLY A 54 12.15 2.11 4.33
C GLY A 54 12.25 2.26 2.82
N LEU A 55 11.17 2.66 2.14
CA LEU A 55 11.16 2.99 0.70
C LEU A 55 11.18 4.49 0.43
N GLY A 56 10.81 5.28 1.44
CA GLY A 56 10.74 6.74 1.38
C GLY A 56 9.54 7.26 0.57
N PRO A 57 9.22 8.55 0.70
CA PRO A 57 8.02 9.14 0.11
C PRO A 57 8.05 9.19 -1.42
N GLN A 58 9.24 9.17 -2.04
CA GLN A 58 9.39 9.18 -3.50
C GLN A 58 8.91 7.88 -4.15
N ALA A 59 8.91 6.76 -3.41
CA ALA A 59 8.41 5.49 -3.90
C ALA A 59 6.93 5.56 -4.32
N ALA A 60 6.16 6.50 -3.76
CA ALA A 60 4.75 6.69 -4.08
C ALA A 60 4.50 6.98 -5.58
N ASN A 61 5.48 7.56 -6.28
CA ASN A 61 5.35 7.93 -7.69
C ASN A 61 5.75 6.83 -8.67
N ARG A 62 6.33 5.74 -8.17
CA ARG A 62 6.88 4.63 -8.96
C ARG A 62 5.87 3.51 -9.09
N TYR A 63 6.09 2.63 -10.07
CA TYR A 63 5.33 1.42 -10.30
C TYR A 63 5.97 0.21 -9.59
N PRO A 64 5.17 -0.80 -9.21
CA PRO A 64 5.67 -1.96 -8.46
C PRO A 64 6.77 -2.77 -9.15
N HIS A 65 6.77 -2.81 -10.49
CA HIS A 65 7.80 -3.52 -11.25
C HIS A 65 9.18 -2.87 -11.18
N GLU A 66 9.26 -1.61 -10.75
CA GLU A 66 10.54 -0.88 -10.58
C GLU A 66 11.26 -1.21 -9.26
N PHE A 67 10.68 -2.07 -8.42
CA PHE A 67 11.20 -2.45 -7.11
C PHE A 67 11.73 -3.88 -7.11
N SER A 68 12.69 -4.19 -6.22
CA SER A 68 13.15 -5.56 -6.00
C SER A 68 12.05 -6.42 -5.36
N GLY A 69 12.20 -7.75 -5.39
CA GLY A 69 11.23 -8.67 -4.77
C GLY A 69 10.97 -8.36 -3.29
N GLY A 70 12.03 -8.12 -2.50
CA GLY A 70 11.90 -7.74 -1.09
C GLY A 70 11.26 -6.36 -0.89
N GLN A 71 11.52 -5.40 -1.78
CA GLN A 71 10.86 -4.10 -1.74
C GLN A 71 9.36 -4.21 -2.06
N ARG A 72 8.98 -5.08 -3.00
CA ARG A 72 7.57 -5.38 -3.30
C ARG A 72 6.82 -5.99 -2.12
N GLN A 73 7.47 -6.88 -1.35
CA GLN A 73 6.90 -7.39 -0.10
C GLN A 73 6.65 -6.26 0.91
N ARG A 74 7.60 -5.33 1.05
CA ARG A 74 7.44 -4.15 1.92
C ARG A 74 6.31 -3.22 1.46
N ILE A 75 6.13 -3.04 0.15
CA ILE A 75 4.97 -2.33 -0.41
C ILE A 75 3.66 -3.04 -0.04
N GLY A 76 3.64 -4.37 -0.14
CA GLY A 76 2.52 -5.19 0.30
C GLY A 76 2.17 -4.92 1.76
N ILE A 77 3.16 -4.93 2.65
CA ILE A 77 2.99 -4.62 4.09
C ILE A 77 2.46 -3.21 4.32
N ALA A 78 2.96 -2.21 3.58
CA ALA A 78 2.53 -0.82 3.74
C ALA A 78 1.08 -0.57 3.25
N GLY A 79 0.64 -1.28 2.21
CA GLY A 79 -0.69 -1.12 1.61
C GLY A 79 -1.78 -1.99 2.21
N LEU A 80 -1.42 -2.83 3.18
CA LEU A 80 -2.34 -3.55 4.05
C LEU A 80 -2.92 -2.60 5.09
#